data_AF-A0A381RJH3-F1
#
_entry.id   AF-A0A381RJH3-F1
#
_cell.length_a   1.000
_cell.length_b   1.000
_cell.length_c   1.000
_cell.angle_alpha   90.00
_cell.angle_beta   90.00
_cell.angle_gamma   90.00
#
_symmetry.space_group_name_H-M   'P 1'
#
loop_
_entity.id
_entity.type
_entity.pdbx_description
1 polymer ?
#
loop_
_entity_poly.entity_id
_entity_poly.type
_entity_poly.pdbx_seq_one_letter_code
_entity_poly.pdbx_strand_id
1 'polypeptide(L)' 'MEHFDSNYYNPSGNNKYKVDLQGWAIAQLVRSGLKKEKINIINKCTYCLDTLYHSYRRDGTNAGRMYALAGWSS' A
#
# COMPACT_ATOMS: atom_id res chain seq x y z
N MET A 1 2.57 5.82 -17.22
CA MET A 1 1.65 4.82 -16.64
C MET A 1 2.15 3.38 -16.85
N GLU A 2 3.28 3.17 -17.52
CA GLU A 2 3.86 1.85 -17.79
C GLU A 2 4.35 1.09 -16.54
N HIS A 3 4.42 1.76 -15.38
CA HIS A 3 4.91 1.16 -14.14
C HIS A 3 3.83 0.55 -13.26
N PHE A 4 2.53 0.77 -13.54
CA PHE A 4 1.42 0.24 -12.75
C PHE A 4 0.53 -0.67 -13.61
N ASP A 5 0.15 -1.83 -13.05
CA ASP A 5 -0.80 -2.75 -13.68
C ASP A 5 -2.18 -2.09 -13.78
N SER A 6 -2.78 -2.09 -14.98
CA SER A 6 -4.04 -1.43 -15.29
C SER A 6 -5.23 -1.94 -14.50
N ASN A 7 -5.14 -3.14 -13.91
CA ASN A 7 -6.19 -3.69 -13.06
C ASN A 7 -6.23 -3.02 -11.67
N TYR A 8 -5.20 -2.27 -11.29
CA TYR A 8 -5.06 -1.70 -9.94
C TYR A 8 -4.98 -0.18 -9.93
N TYR A 9 -5.43 0.48 -10.99
CA TYR A 9 -5.68 1.92 -10.94
C TYR A 9 -6.95 2.30 -11.68
N ASN A 10 -7.57 3.39 -11.23
CA ASN A 10 -8.78 3.94 -11.83
C ASN A 10 -8.61 5.43 -12.08
N PRO A 11 -9.10 5.96 -13.22
CA PRO A 11 -9.07 7.39 -13.47
C PRO A 11 -9.91 8.15 -12.44
N SER A 12 -9.45 9.33 -12.04
CA SER A 12 -10.08 10.21 -11.07
C SER A 12 -10.32 11.62 -11.62
N GLY A 13 -10.31 11.76 -12.96
CA GLY A 13 -10.44 13.04 -13.68
C GLY A 13 -9.11 13.79 -13.85
N ASN A 14 -9.06 14.75 -14.78
CA ASN A 14 -7.90 15.61 -15.05
C ASN A 14 -6.57 14.86 -15.25
N ASN A 15 -6.60 13.75 -15.98
CA ASN A 15 -5.45 12.87 -16.20
C ASN A 15 -4.78 12.36 -14.90
N LYS A 16 -5.56 12.28 -13.81
CA LYS A 16 -5.13 11.73 -12.52
C LYS A 16 -5.74 10.35 -12.33
N TYR A 17 -5.05 9.53 -11.54
CA TYR A 17 -5.42 8.15 -11.28
C TYR A 17 -5.32 7.86 -9.78
N LYS A 18 -6.27 7.05 -9.28
CA LYS A 18 -6.22 6.44 -7.96
C LYS A 18 -5.67 5.03 -8.11
N VAL A 19 -4.61 4.72 -7.37
CA VAL A 19 -3.91 3.44 -7.45
C VAL A 19 -4.21 2.65 -6.17
N ASP A 20 -4.61 1.39 -6.32
CA ASP A 20 -4.73 0.42 -5.23
C ASP A 20 -3.42 -0.36 -5.07
N LEU A 21 -2.50 0.22 -4.30
CA LEU A 21 -1.19 -0.38 -4.05
C LEU A 21 -1.29 -1.68 -3.25
N GLN A 22 -2.23 -1.77 -2.31
CA GLN A 22 -2.37 -2.95 -1.45
C GLN A 22 -2.97 -4.12 -2.23
N GLY A 23 -4.02 -3.88 -3.02
CA GLY A 23 -4.59 -4.87 -3.92
C GLY A 23 -3.57 -5.38 -4.94
N TRP A 24 -2.74 -4.48 -5.48
CA TRP A 24 -1.70 -4.88 -6.43
C TRP A 24 -0.63 -5.77 -5.79
N ALA A 25 -0.16 -5.42 -4.59
CA ALA A 25 0.81 -6.22 -3.85
C ALA A 25 0.25 -7.62 -3.50
N ILE A 26 -1.02 -7.71 -3.06
CA ILE A 26 -1.68 -9.00 -2.78
C ILE A 26 -1.71 -9.87 -4.03
N ALA A 27 -2.05 -9.29 -5.18
CA ALA A 27 -2.08 -10.03 -6.44
C ALA A 27 -0.70 -10.52 -6.88
N GLN A 28 0.35 -9.73 -6.65
CA GLN A 28 1.73 -10.16 -6.87
C GLN A 28 2.10 -11.36 -5.98
N LEU A 29 1.75 -11.33 -4.70
CA LEU A 29 1.99 -12.43 -3.75
C LEU A 29 1.22 -13.71 -4.14
N VAL A 30 -0.04 -13.58 -4.55
CA VAL A 30 -0.83 -14.74 -5.01
C VAL A 30 -0.25 -15.33 -6.29
N ARG A 31 0.16 -14.48 -7.25
CA ARG A 31 0.83 -14.93 -8.48
C ARG A 31 2.17 -15.60 -8.22
N SER A 32 2.86 -15.27 -7.12
CA SER A 32 4.08 -15.98 -6.71
C SER A 32 3.83 -17.30 -5.99
N GLY A 33 2.56 -17.74 -5.88
CA GLY A 33 2.18 -19.04 -5.32
C GLY A 33 1.74 -19.00 -3.85
N LEU A 34 1.65 -17.83 -3.21
CA LEU A 34 1.10 -17.72 -1.86
C LEU A 34 -0.41 -17.88 -1.88
N LYS A 35 -0.92 -18.73 -1.00
CA LYS A 35 -2.37 -18.89 -0.82
C LYS A 35 -2.96 -17.62 -0.22
N LYS A 36 -4.06 -17.12 -0.80
CA LYS A 36 -4.70 -15.88 -0.36
C LYS A 36 -5.12 -15.96 1.11
N GLU A 37 -5.56 -17.13 1.56
CA GLU A 37 -5.95 -17.39 2.96
C GLU A 37 -4.78 -17.27 3.95
N LYS A 38 -3.52 -17.26 3.48
CA LYS A 38 -2.32 -17.04 4.30
C LYS A 38 -1.84 -15.60 4.29
N ILE A 39 -2.51 -14.71 3.57
CA ILE A 39 -2.17 -13.29 3.48
C ILE A 39 -3.10 -12.49 4.39
N ASN A 40 -2.54 -11.92 5.46
CA ASN A 40 -3.27 -11.03 6.35
C ASN A 40 -3.20 -9.59 5.84
N ILE A 41 -4.36 -8.96 5.69
CA ILE A 41 -4.49 -7.60 5.15
C ILE A 41 -4.76 -6.65 6.31
N ILE A 42 -3.87 -5.68 6.52
CA ILE A 42 -4.10 -4.57 7.43
C ILE A 42 -4.86 -3.50 6.66
N ASN A 43 -6.18 -3.44 6.85
CA ASN A 43 -7.05 -2.47 6.19
C ASN A 43 -6.97 -1.08 6.88
N LYS A 44 -5.79 -0.45 6.81
CA LYS A 44 -5.54 0.87 7.39
C LYS A 44 -4.81 1.77 6.40
N CYS A 45 -5.24 3.02 6.33
CA CYS A 45 -4.66 4.01 5.42
C CYS A 45 -3.79 5.01 6.20
N THR A 46 -2.53 5.15 5.81
CA THR A 46 -1.58 6.08 6.45
C THR A 46 -1.99 7.54 6.28
N TYR A 47 -2.63 7.87 5.14
CA TYR A 47 -3.17 9.22 4.89
C TYR A 47 -4.41 9.52 5.75
N CYS A 48 -5.31 8.56 5.93
CA CYS A 48 -6.59 8.80 6.62
C CYS A 48 -6.49 8.82 8.15
N LEU A 49 -5.53 8.09 8.73
CA LEU A 49 -5.39 7.93 10.19
C LEU A 49 -4.18 8.71 10.69
N ASP A 50 -4.31 10.03 10.76
CA ASP A 50 -3.24 10.97 11.12
C ASP A 50 -2.72 10.83 12.57
N THR A 51 -3.57 10.41 13.50
CA THR A 51 -3.19 10.14 14.90
C THR A 51 -2.34 8.89 15.08
N LEU A 52 -2.38 7.95 14.12
CA LEU A 52 -1.68 6.67 14.19
C LEU A 52 -0.49 6.57 13.24
N TYR A 53 -0.53 7.30 12.11
CA TYR A 53 0.42 7.11 11.02
C TYR A 53 0.95 8.42 10.45
N HIS A 54 2.27 8.44 10.22
CA HIS A 54 2.90 9.44 9.37
C HIS A 54 2.54 9.20 7.90
N SER A 55 2.30 10.28 7.13
CA SER A 55 1.99 10.17 5.71
C SER A 55 2.69 11.24 4.89
N TYR A 56 3.62 10.83 4.03
CA TYR A 56 4.29 11.75 3.12
C TYR A 56 3.31 12.46 2.17
N ARG A 57 2.25 11.77 1.74
CA ARG A 57 1.24 12.38 0.84
C ARG A 57 0.48 13.52 1.54
N ARG A 58 0.31 13.45 2.86
CA ARG A 58 -0.39 14.46 3.66
C ARG A 58 0.55 15.55 4.14
N ASP A 59 1.67 15.16 4.74
CA ASP A 59 2.54 16.05 5.54
C ASP A 59 3.82 16.46 4.77
N GLY A 60 4.04 15.92 3.57
CA GLY A 60 5.19 16.25 2.72
C GLY A 60 6.53 15.95 3.38
N THR A 61 7.50 16.86 3.24
CA THR A 61 8.84 16.74 3.82
C THR A 61 8.84 16.70 5.35
N ASN A 62 7.76 17.15 6.00
CA ASN A 62 7.62 17.15 7.46
C ASN A 62 7.10 15.81 7.99
N ALA A 63 6.69 14.88 7.12
CA ALA A 63 6.25 13.56 7.55
C ALA A 63 7.38 12.81 8.25
N GLY A 64 7.09 12.20 9.40
CA GLY A 64 7.95 11.18 10.00
C GLY A 64 8.03 9.90 9.17
N ARG A 65 8.76 8.90 9.65
CA ARG A 65 8.87 7.57 9.02
C ARG A 65 8.61 6.47 10.04
N MET A 66 7.90 5.45 9.61
CA MET A 66 7.61 4.27 10.42
C MET A 66 8.49 3.11 9.99
N TYR A 67 8.75 2.19 10.91
CA TYR A 67 9.51 0.97 10.66
C TYR A 67 8.60 -0.25 10.85
N ALA A 68 8.68 -1.21 9.92
CA ALA A 68 8.12 -2.54 10.08
C ALA A 68 9.26 -3.50 10.41
N LEU A 69 9.18 -4.17 11.56
CA LEU A 69 10.22 -5.06 12.06
C LEU A 69 9.69 -6.49 12.13
N ALA A 70 10.50 -7.44 11.65
CA ALA A 70 10.24 -8.87 11.75
C ALA A 70 11.56 -9.55 12.13
N GLY A 71 11.50 -10.50 13.06
CA GLY A 71 12.66 -11.23 13.54
C GLY A 71 12.24 -12.52 14.22
N TRP A 72 13.21 -13.36 14.55
CA TRP A 72 13.00 -14.63 15.24
C TRP A 72 13.92 -14.67 16.46
N SER A 73 13.39 -15.09 17.61
CA SER A 73 14.23 -15.41 18.77
C SER A 73 14.82 -16.81 18.57
N SER A 74 16.15 -16.90 18.57
CA SER A 74 16.91 -18.16 18.62
C SER A 74 16.81 -18.81 19.99
#